data_AF-A0A7K3Y5G2-F1
#
_entry.id   AF-A0A7K3Y5G2-F1
#
_cell.length_a   1.000
_cell.length_b   1.000
_cell.length_c   1.000
_cell.angle_alpha   90.00
_cell.angle_beta   90.00
_cell.angle_gamma   90.00
#
_symmetry.space_group_name_H-M   'P 1'
#
loop_
_entity.id
_entity.type
_entity.pdbx_description
1 polymer ?
#
loop_
_entity_poly.entity_id
_entity_poly.type
_entity_poly.pdbx_seq_one_letter_code
_entity_poly.pdbx_strand_id
1 'polypeptide(L)'
;MTVPVKRPKKLIEVALPLDEINAASKREKSIRHGHPSTLHLWWARRPLAAARAVLFAQLVNDPGYERELGRGVNKEKAEAERKRLFGIIKDLVLWENTTNEEVLAVAREEIWKSWRETCALNKNHPQA
;
A
#
# COMPACT_ATOMS: atom_id res chain seq x y z
N MET A 1 -29.02 -18.05 -1.87
CA MET A 1 -28.65 -16.68 -1.43
C MET A 1 -27.14 -16.64 -1.28
N THR A 2 -26.44 -15.73 -1.94
CA THR A 2 -24.98 -15.61 -1.85
C THR A 2 -24.62 -14.87 -0.56
N VAL A 3 -23.82 -15.50 0.31
CA VAL A 3 -23.25 -14.82 1.48
C VAL A 3 -22.26 -13.76 0.95
N PRO A 4 -22.35 -12.48 1.34
CA PRO A 4 -21.42 -11.47 0.86
C PRO A 4 -20.03 -11.63 1.50
N VAL A 5 -18.98 -11.41 0.70
CA VAL A 5 -17.59 -11.41 1.18
C VAL A 5 -17.33 -10.15 2.01
N LYS A 6 -16.80 -10.33 3.21
CA LYS A 6 -16.38 -9.24 4.09
C LYS A 6 -15.07 -8.63 3.58
N ARG A 7 -15.11 -7.37 3.19
CA ARG A 7 -13.96 -6.62 2.65
C ARG A 7 -13.62 -5.44 3.56
N PRO A 8 -12.51 -5.48 4.32
CA PRO A 8 -12.03 -4.30 5.03
C PRO A 8 -11.69 -3.18 4.05
N LYS A 9 -11.86 -1.92 4.48
CA LYS A 9 -11.40 -0.76 3.69
C LYS A 9 -9.90 -0.84 3.49
N LYS A 10 -9.44 -0.51 2.27
CA LYS A 10 -8.02 -0.43 1.95
C LYS A 10 -7.46 0.94 2.28
N LEU A 11 -6.16 1.00 2.55
CA LEU A 11 -5.47 2.24 2.91
C LEU A 11 -5.69 3.31 1.82
N ILE A 12 -5.63 2.92 0.55
CA ILE A 12 -5.85 3.80 -0.61
C ILE A 12 -7.22 4.48 -0.62
N GLU A 13 -8.26 3.86 -0.05
CA GLU A 13 -9.62 4.41 0.00
C GLU A 13 -9.75 5.51 1.05
N VAL A 14 -8.79 5.62 1.96
CA VAL A 14 -8.88 6.47 3.14
C VAL A 14 -7.80 7.54 3.14
N ALA A 15 -6.54 7.17 2.94
CA ALA A 15 -5.43 8.11 3.04
C ALA A 15 -4.16 7.64 2.31
N LEU A 16 -3.42 8.60 1.74
CA LEU A 16 -2.13 8.40 1.10
C LEU A 16 -1.18 9.57 1.39
N PRO A 17 0.14 9.31 1.54
CA PRO A 17 1.15 10.36 1.70
C PRO A 17 1.48 10.99 0.34
N LEU A 18 0.57 11.82 -0.18
CA LEU A 18 0.65 12.37 -1.53
C LEU A 18 1.89 13.24 -1.74
N ASP A 19 2.31 14.01 -0.73
CA ASP A 19 3.46 14.90 -0.86
C ASP A 19 4.75 14.12 -1.13
N GLU A 20 4.97 13.04 -0.38
CA GLU A 20 6.15 12.18 -0.53
C GLU A 20 6.10 11.37 -1.83
N ILE A 21 4.94 10.82 -2.18
CA ILE A 21 4.74 10.11 -3.46
C ILE A 21 5.03 11.07 -4.64
N ASN A 22 4.52 12.30 -4.58
CA ASN A 22 4.71 13.30 -5.62
C ASN A 22 6.16 13.78 -5.69
N ALA A 23 6.83 13.98 -4.56
CA ALA A 23 8.24 14.34 -4.51
C ALA A 23 9.13 13.25 -5.14
N ALA A 24 8.92 11.98 -4.77
CA ALA A 24 9.62 10.84 -5.36
C ALA A 24 9.33 10.72 -6.86
N SER A 25 8.07 10.86 -7.28
CA SER A 25 7.67 10.81 -8.69
C SER A 25 8.28 11.93 -9.54
N LYS A 26 8.46 13.14 -8.97
CA LYS A 26 9.16 14.24 -9.64
C LYS A 26 10.66 13.94 -9.78
N ARG A 27 11.29 13.43 -8.71
CA ARG A 27 12.71 13.06 -8.71
C ARG A 27 13.01 11.95 -9.70
N GLU A 28 12.13 10.96 -9.85
CA GLU A 28 12.28 9.85 -10.78
C GLU A 28 12.52 10.32 -12.24
N LYS A 29 11.88 11.42 -12.64
CA LYS A 29 12.02 12.00 -13.99
C LYS A 29 13.42 12.54 -14.29
N SER A 30 14.19 12.92 -13.26
CA SER A 30 15.54 13.44 -13.44
C SER A 30 16.61 12.35 -13.40
N ILE A 31 16.26 11.09 -13.15
CA ILE A 31 17.19 9.97 -13.17
C ILE A 31 17.62 9.68 -14.61
N ARG A 32 18.93 9.70 -14.85
CA ARG A 32 19.53 9.56 -16.20
C ARG A 32 20.23 8.23 -16.44
N HIS A 33 20.26 7.34 -15.44
CA HIS A 33 20.87 6.02 -15.58
C HIS A 33 20.07 4.96 -14.83
N GLY A 34 19.99 3.75 -15.40
CA GLY A 34 19.34 2.59 -14.79
C GLY A 34 17.81 2.65 -14.68
N HIS A 35 17.17 3.75 -15.06
CA HIS A 35 15.72 3.91 -14.98
C HIS A 35 15.03 3.53 -16.31
N PRO A 36 13.85 2.88 -16.33
CA PRO A 36 13.20 2.48 -17.58
C PRO A 36 12.95 3.62 -18.58
N SER A 37 12.76 4.86 -18.11
CA SER A 37 12.63 6.03 -18.98
C SER A 37 13.90 6.35 -19.78
N THR A 38 15.07 5.88 -19.36
CA THR A 38 16.33 6.02 -20.10
C THR A 38 16.43 5.03 -21.25
N LEU A 39 15.63 3.96 -21.24
CA LEU A 39 15.52 3.01 -22.36
C LEU A 39 14.53 3.52 -23.41
N HIS A 40 13.32 3.92 -22.99
CA HIS A 40 12.30 4.44 -23.91
C HIS A 40 11.24 5.28 -23.17
N LEU A 41 11.03 6.52 -23.63
CA LEU A 41 10.12 7.49 -23.00
C LEU A 41 8.64 7.09 -23.07
N TRP A 42 8.20 6.42 -24.14
CA TRP A 42 6.78 6.16 -24.37
C TRP A 42 6.22 5.00 -23.54
N TRP A 43 7.02 3.97 -23.25
CA TRP A 43 6.57 2.82 -22.44
C TRP A 43 6.62 3.10 -20.93
N ALA A 44 7.28 4.16 -20.48
CA ALA A 44 7.49 4.48 -19.07
C ALA A 44 6.89 5.84 -18.66
N ARG A 45 5.65 6.13 -19.08
CA ARG A 45 4.98 7.41 -18.73
C ARG A 45 4.43 7.48 -17.29
N ARG A 46 4.23 6.34 -16.62
CA ARG A 46 3.71 6.31 -15.24
C ARG A 46 4.86 6.28 -14.25
N PRO A 47 4.93 7.21 -13.28
CA PRO A 47 5.95 7.18 -12.23
C PRO A 47 5.89 5.86 -11.45
N LEU A 48 7.01 5.15 -11.35
CA LEU A 48 7.10 3.89 -10.62
C LEU A 48 6.87 4.10 -9.12
N ALA A 49 7.35 5.22 -8.57
CA ALA A 49 7.02 5.68 -7.22
C ALA A 49 5.50 5.63 -6.95
N ALA A 50 4.70 6.27 -7.79
CA ALA A 50 3.24 6.26 -7.65
C ALA A 50 2.65 4.84 -7.78
N ALA A 51 3.14 4.05 -8.74
CA ALA A 51 2.66 2.67 -8.93
C ALA A 51 2.92 1.80 -7.69
N ARG A 52 4.11 1.88 -7.08
CA ARG A 52 4.44 1.13 -5.86
C ARG A 52 3.57 1.52 -4.68
N ALA A 53 3.38 2.83 -4.46
CA ALA A 53 2.54 3.32 -3.37
C ALA A 53 1.08 2.84 -3.53
N VAL A 54 0.52 2.96 -4.73
CA VAL A 54 -0.85 2.52 -5.04
C VAL A 54 -1.01 1.02 -4.85
N LEU A 55 -0.07 0.20 -5.36
CA LEU A 55 -0.13 -1.25 -5.20
C LEU A 55 -0.08 -1.66 -3.73
N PHE A 56 0.86 -1.10 -2.95
CA PHE A 56 0.94 -1.38 -1.52
C PHE A 56 -0.34 -0.97 -0.79
N ALA A 57 -0.81 0.26 -1.01
CA ALA A 57 -2.01 0.78 -0.33
C ALA A 57 -3.32 0.09 -0.74
N GLN A 58 -3.36 -0.53 -1.92
CA GLN A 58 -4.50 -1.35 -2.38
C GLN A 58 -4.53 -2.72 -1.68
N LEU A 59 -3.36 -3.25 -1.30
CA LEU A 59 -3.26 -4.56 -0.66
C LEU A 59 -3.40 -4.48 0.86
N VAL A 60 -2.96 -3.37 1.47
CA VAL A 60 -3.00 -3.14 2.92
C VAL A 60 -4.35 -2.59 3.38
N ASN A 61 -4.88 -3.16 4.48
CA ASN A 61 -6.13 -2.70 5.11
C ASN A 61 -5.90 -1.41 5.91
N ASP A 62 -6.88 -0.50 5.90
CA ASP A 62 -6.89 0.66 6.79
C ASP A 62 -7.09 0.19 8.25
N PRO A 63 -6.37 0.73 9.24
CA PRO A 63 -6.54 0.35 10.64
C PRO A 63 -7.78 0.96 11.32
N GLY A 64 -8.48 1.87 10.65
CA GLY A 64 -9.65 2.57 11.19
C GLY A 64 -10.79 1.64 11.58
N TYR A 65 -11.54 2.05 12.61
CA TYR A 65 -12.68 1.29 13.10
C TYR A 65 -13.80 1.17 12.04
N GLU A 66 -14.19 -0.08 11.74
CA GLU A 66 -15.27 -0.41 10.81
C GLU A 66 -16.41 -1.10 11.55
N ARG A 67 -17.51 -0.37 11.76
CA ARG A 67 -18.70 -0.84 12.50
C ARG A 67 -19.31 -2.11 11.91
N GLU A 68 -19.42 -2.16 10.58
CA GLU A 68 -20.04 -3.29 9.84
C GLU A 68 -19.27 -4.60 10.02
N LEU A 69 -17.96 -4.52 10.23
CA LEU A 69 -17.08 -5.67 10.39
C LEU A 69 -16.66 -5.91 11.85
N GLY A 70 -16.99 -4.99 12.77
CA GLY A 70 -16.59 -5.05 14.17
C GLY A 70 -15.07 -5.05 14.39
N ARG A 71 -14.30 -4.46 13.46
CA ARG A 71 -12.83 -4.48 13.45
C ARG A 71 -12.22 -3.08 13.53
N GLY A 72 -10.90 -3.04 13.67
CA GLY A 72 -10.11 -1.80 13.63
C GLY A 72 -9.99 -1.14 15.00
N VAL A 73 -9.26 -0.03 15.03
CA VAL A 73 -8.94 0.69 16.26
C VAL A 73 -9.58 2.08 16.28
N ASN A 74 -9.58 2.72 17.46
CA ASN A 74 -10.09 4.07 17.60
C ASN A 74 -9.35 5.08 16.69
N LYS A 75 -9.95 6.26 16.49
CA LYS A 75 -9.44 7.26 15.54
C LYS A 75 -7.98 7.65 15.79
N GLU A 76 -7.58 7.84 17.05
CA GLU A 76 -6.22 8.23 17.41
C GLU A 76 -5.18 7.15 17.10
N LYS A 77 -5.46 5.89 17.49
CA LYS A 77 -4.58 4.76 17.17
C LYS A 77 -4.56 4.46 15.68
N ALA A 78 -5.68 4.63 14.98
CA ALA A 78 -5.75 4.47 13.53
C ALA A 78 -4.84 5.49 12.82
N GLU A 79 -4.84 6.73 13.28
CA GLU A 79 -3.99 7.78 12.72
C GLU A 79 -2.50 7.50 12.99
N ALA A 80 -2.16 7.04 14.19
CA ALA A 80 -0.79 6.63 14.51
C ALA A 80 -0.32 5.47 13.62
N GLU A 81 -1.18 4.45 13.42
CA GLU A 81 -0.86 3.31 12.57
C GLU A 81 -0.78 3.70 11.08
N ARG A 82 -1.65 4.59 10.59
CA ARG A 82 -1.53 5.15 9.24
C ARG A 82 -0.20 5.86 9.03
N LYS A 83 0.26 6.65 10.01
CA LYS A 83 1.59 7.29 9.94
C LYS A 83 2.72 6.26 9.85
N ARG A 84 2.62 5.14 10.55
CA ARG A 84 3.57 4.01 10.41
C ARG A 84 3.52 3.41 9.00
N LEU A 85 2.32 3.14 8.48
CA LEU A 85 2.13 2.63 7.11
C LEU A 85 2.64 3.62 6.05
N PHE A 86 2.50 4.92 6.29
CA PHE A 86 3.08 5.95 5.43
C PHE A 86 4.60 5.94 5.47
N GLY A 87 5.21 5.62 6.61
CA GLY A 87 6.65 5.36 6.70
C GLY A 87 7.10 4.28 5.70
N ILE A 88 6.38 3.15 5.66
CA ILE A 88 6.68 2.07 4.70
C ILE A 88 6.52 2.57 3.25
N ILE A 89 5.45 3.32 2.95
CA ILE A 89 5.26 3.91 1.62
C ILE A 89 6.42 4.85 1.27
N LYS A 90 6.85 5.71 2.20
CA LYS A 90 7.98 6.64 1.99
C LYS A 90 9.24 5.89 1.58
N ASP A 91 9.53 4.75 2.21
CA ASP A 91 10.70 3.95 1.84
C ASP A 91 10.52 3.25 0.49
N LEU A 92 9.32 2.71 0.22
CA LEU A 92 9.03 1.99 -1.04
C LEU A 92 9.08 2.88 -2.29
N VAL A 93 8.71 4.15 -2.17
CA VAL A 93 8.66 5.08 -3.31
C VAL A 93 10.04 5.58 -3.75
N LEU A 94 11.07 5.40 -2.92
CA LEU A 94 12.43 5.78 -3.28
C LEU A 94 13.00 4.85 -4.35
N TRP A 95 13.62 5.43 -5.37
CA TRP A 95 14.22 4.67 -6.46
C TRP A 95 15.36 3.78 -5.96
N GLU A 96 16.13 4.29 -5.02
CA GLU A 96 17.28 3.62 -4.40
C GLU A 96 16.88 2.33 -3.65
N ASN A 97 15.63 2.25 -3.19
CA ASN A 97 15.12 1.10 -2.44
C ASN A 97 14.47 0.02 -3.32
N THR A 98 14.52 0.15 -4.65
CA THR A 98 13.85 -0.78 -5.58
C THR A 98 14.25 -2.25 -5.38
N THR A 99 15.49 -2.50 -4.96
CA THR A 99 16.04 -3.84 -4.72
C THR A 99 16.46 -4.06 -3.28
N ASN A 100 16.03 -3.19 -2.36
CA ASN A 100 16.36 -3.31 -0.94
C ASN A 100 15.43 -4.34 -0.28
N GLU A 101 15.94 -5.56 -0.07
CA GLU A 101 15.14 -6.66 0.48
C GLU A 101 14.65 -6.41 1.91
N GLU A 102 15.34 -5.60 2.72
CA GLU A 102 14.85 -5.25 4.06
C GLU A 102 13.58 -4.41 3.97
N VAL A 103 13.57 -3.39 3.11
CA VAL A 103 12.39 -2.55 2.85
C VAL A 103 11.25 -3.39 2.24
N LEU A 104 11.57 -4.24 1.27
CA LEU A 104 10.58 -5.10 0.62
C LEU A 104 10.00 -6.13 1.59
N ALA A 105 10.79 -6.69 2.50
CA ALA A 105 10.33 -7.64 3.51
C ALA A 105 9.31 -6.99 4.45
N VAL A 106 9.58 -5.78 4.94
CA VAL A 106 8.64 -5.04 5.80
C VAL A 106 7.30 -4.79 5.09
N ALA A 107 7.35 -4.40 3.82
CA ALA A 107 6.14 -4.20 3.03
C ALA A 107 5.35 -5.50 2.81
N ARG A 108 6.06 -6.59 2.48
CA ARG A 108 5.46 -7.92 2.30
C ARG A 108 4.78 -8.39 3.58
N GLU A 109 5.40 -8.25 4.73
CA GLU A 109 4.81 -8.65 6.01
C GLU A 109 3.49 -7.91 6.30
N GLU A 110 3.41 -6.61 6.01
CA GLU A 110 2.16 -5.87 6.21
C GLU A 110 1.05 -6.30 5.22
N ILE A 111 1.42 -6.60 3.98
CA ILE A 111 0.51 -7.19 3.00
C ILE A 111 0.00 -8.55 3.49
N TRP A 112 0.90 -9.41 3.97
CA TRP A 112 0.54 -10.72 4.52
C TRP A 112 -0.39 -10.61 5.73
N LYS A 113 -0.10 -9.68 6.64
CA LYS A 113 -0.97 -9.41 7.80
C LYS A 113 -2.37 -8.99 7.36
N SER A 114 -2.47 -8.06 6.40
CA SER A 114 -3.76 -7.61 5.84
C SER A 114 -4.51 -8.74 5.13
N TRP A 115 -3.80 -9.60 4.40
CA TRP A 115 -4.38 -10.77 3.75
C TRP A 115 -4.90 -11.79 4.78
N ARG A 116 -4.10 -12.15 5.79
CA ARG A 116 -4.50 -13.07 6.87
C ARG A 116 -5.72 -12.56 7.64
N GLU A 117 -5.77 -11.26 7.94
CA GLU A 117 -6.95 -10.61 8.55
C GLU A 117 -8.19 -10.80 7.66
N THR A 118 -8.07 -10.54 6.36
CA THR A 118 -9.17 -10.69 5.41
C THR A 118 -9.65 -12.15 5.32
N CYS A 119 -8.72 -13.12 5.30
CA CYS A 119 -9.04 -14.55 5.33
C CYS A 119 -9.77 -14.93 6.64
N ALA A 120 -9.29 -14.44 7.79
CA ALA A 120 -9.90 -14.73 9.08
C ALA A 120 -11.34 -14.21 9.17
N LEU A 121 -11.63 -13.04 8.60
CA LEU A 121 -12.98 -12.47 8.54
C LEU A 121 -13.94 -13.35 7.71
N ASN A 122 -13.42 -14.02 6.69
CA ASN A 122 -14.18 -14.81 5.73
C ASN A 122 -14.07 -16.33 5.95
N LYS A 123 -13.47 -16.78 7.06
CA LYS A 123 -13.21 -18.22 7.33
C LYS A 123 -14.46 -19.11 7.30
N ASN A 124 -15.63 -18.56 7.59
CA ASN A 124 -16.90 -19.27 7.61
C ASN A 124 -17.70 -19.11 6.30
N HIS A 125 -17.11 -18.47 5.28
CA HIS A 125 -17.77 -18.29 4.00
C HIS A 125 -17.87 -19.64 3.27
N PRO A 126 -19.01 -20.02 2.67
CA PRO A 126 -19.20 -21.35 2.05
C PRO A 126 -18.23 -21.68 0.89
N GLN A 127 -17.53 -20.69 0.37
CA GLN A 127 -16.56 -20.81 -0.74
C GLN A 127 -15.12 -20.39 -0.33
N ALA A 128 -14.82 -20.35 0.97
CA ALA A 128 -13.49 -19.99 1.48
C ALA A 128 -12.52 -21.17 1.42
#